data_AF-A0A412TAS7-F1
#
_entry.id   AF-A0A412TAS7-F1
#
_cell.length_a   1.000
_cell.length_b   1.000
_cell.length_c   1.000
_cell.angle_alpha   90.00
_cell.angle_beta   90.00
_cell.angle_gamma   90.00
#
_symmetry.space_group_name_H-M   'P 1'
#
loop_
_entity.id
_entity.type
_entity.pdbx_description
1 polymer ?
#
loop_
_entity_poly.entity_id
_entity_poly.type
_entity_poly.pdbx_seq_one_letter_code
_entity_poly.pdbx_strand_id
1 'polypeptide(L)' 'MLEVRFYDKIEDSQLDFSVIIARTGKKWVFCKHKERDTYEVPGGHREAGETIEEAANRELKE' A
#
# COMPACT_ATOMS: atom_id res chain seq x y z
N MET A 1 15.60 18.27 -6.14
CA MET A 1 15.31 17.07 -6.95
C MET A 1 15.22 15.90 -5.99
N LEU A 2 14.13 15.12 -6.02
CA LEU A 2 13.99 13.96 -5.15
C LEU A 2 14.85 12.82 -5.71
N GLU A 3 15.74 12.26 -4.91
CA GLU A 3 16.53 11.09 -5.29
C GLU A 3 15.74 9.83 -4.93
N VAL A 4 15.43 9.01 -5.93
CA VAL A 4 14.73 7.74 -5.74
C VAL A 4 15.74 6.62 -5.86
N ARG A 5 15.81 5.78 -4.82
CA ARG A 5 16.69 4.60 -4.77
C ARG A 5 15.84 3.34 -4.79
N PHE A 6 16.25 2.38 -5.61
CA PHE A 6 15.60 1.08 -5.72
C PHE A 6 16.46 0.04 -5.00
N TYR A 7 15.81 -0.77 -4.17
CA TYR A 7 16.46 -1.82 -3.38
C TYR A 7 15.74 -3.14 -3.65
N ASP A 8 16.50 -4.22 -3.86
CA ASP A 8 15.91 -5.56 -4.03
C ASP A 8 15.37 -6.12 -2.71
N LYS A 9 16.00 -5.73 -1.59
CA LYS A 9 15.64 -6.13 -0.23
C LYS A 9 15.93 -4.99 0.73
N ILE A 10 15.11 -4.90 1.76
CA ILE A 10 15.27 -4.00 2.90
C ILE A 10 14.69 -4.69 4.14
N GLU A 11 15.15 -4.31 5.32
CA GLU A 11 14.59 -4.80 6.56
C GLU A 11 13.14 -4.31 6.72
N ASP A 12 12.22 -5.18 7.11
CA ASP A 12 10.81 -4.86 7.30
C ASP A 12 10.61 -3.68 8.27
N SER A 13 11.44 -3.60 9.31
CA SER A 13 11.45 -2.51 10.29
C SER A 13 11.63 -1.12 9.67
N GLN A 14 12.23 -1.02 8.48
CA GLN A 14 12.47 0.23 7.76
C GLN A 14 11.34 0.65 6.81
N LEU A 15 10.28 -0.15 6.68
CA LEU A 15 9.14 0.13 5.82
C LEU A 15 8.03 0.83 6.61
N ASP A 16 7.68 2.04 6.19
CA ASP A 16 6.70 2.89 6.90
C ASP A 16 5.27 2.80 6.34
N PHE A 17 5.13 2.40 5.07
CA PHE A 17 3.84 2.34 4.39
C PHE A 17 3.84 1.28 3.28
N SER A 18 2.65 0.77 2.99
CA SER A 18 2.40 -0.20 1.92
C SER A 18 1.44 0.41 0.88
N VAL A 19 1.67 0.10 -0.39
CA VAL A 19 0.80 0.51 -1.50
C VAL A 19 0.57 -0.71 -2.38
N ILE A 20 -0.69 -1.06 -2.63
CA ILE A 20 -1.08 -2.35 -3.19
C ILE A 20 -1.80 -2.13 -4.52
N ILE A 21 -1.26 -2.69 -5.59
CA ILE A 21 -1.97 -2.81 -6.87
C ILE A 21 -2.64 -4.18 -6.90
N ALA A 22 -3.96 -4.22 -6.71
CA ALA A 22 -4.73 -5.45 -6.69
C ALA A 22 -5.52 -5.68 -7.99
N ARG A 23 -5.59 -6.95 -8.42
CA ARG A 23 -6.34 -7.37 -9.62
C ARG A 23 -7.17 -8.61 -9.32
N THR A 24 -8.43 -8.60 -9.73
CA THR A 24 -9.32 -9.77 -9.67
C THR A 24 -9.90 -10.05 -11.05
N GLY A 25 -9.70 -11.28 -11.53
CA GLY A 25 -9.96 -11.64 -12.93
C GLY A 25 -9.21 -10.71 -13.90
N LYS A 26 -9.96 -9.98 -14.74
CA LYS A 26 -9.44 -9.01 -15.72
C LYS A 26 -9.64 -7.54 -15.30
N LYS A 27 -9.96 -7.29 -14.02
CA LYS A 27 -10.28 -5.96 -13.50
C LYS A 27 -9.33 -5.54 -12.39
N TRP A 28 -9.00 -4.25 -12.37
CA TRP A 28 -8.25 -3.62 -11.29
C TRP A 28 -9.19 -3.27 -10.12
N VAL A 29 -8.65 -3.34 -8.90
CA VAL A 29 -9.34 -2.93 -7.68
C VAL A 29 -8.75 -1.59 -7.25
N PHE A 30 -9.63 -0.61 -7.03
CA PHE A 30 -9.29 0.72 -6.56
C PHE A 30 -10.21 1.11 -5.41
N CYS A 31 -9.70 1.95 -4.52
CA CYS A 31 -10.47 2.59 -3.47
C CYS A 31 -10.90 3.98 -3.93
N LYS A 32 -12.05 4.45 -3.44
CA LYS A 32 -12.51 5.83 -3.63
C LYS A 32 -12.88 6.40 -2.28
N HIS A 33 -12.06 7.32 -1.77
CA HIS A 33 -12.42 8.07 -0.58
C HIS A 33 -13.71 8.86 -0.82
N LYS A 34 -14.63 8.86 0.16
CA LYS A 34 -15.95 9.49 0.02
C LYS A 34 -15.89 10.98 -0.33
N GLU A 35 -14.81 11.65 0.09
CA GLU A 35 -14.59 13.09 -0.09
C GLU A 35 -13.75 13.43 -1.33
N ARG A 36 -13.30 12.45 -2.11
CA ARG A 36 -12.45 12.65 -3.29
C ARG A 36 -13.15 12.13 -4.55
N ASP A 37 -12.82 12.73 -5.69
CA ASP A 37 -13.32 12.28 -6.99
C ASP A 37 -12.32 11.44 -7.80
N THR A 38 -11.14 11.18 -7.22
CA THR A 38 -10.13 10.31 -7.82
C THR A 38 -10.21 8.89 -7.27
N TYR A 39 -9.88 7.92 -8.11
CA TYR A 39 -9.61 6.56 -7.68
C TYR A 39 -8.15 6.43 -7.27
N GLU A 40 -7.91 5.76 -6.16
CA GLU A 40 -6.58 5.50 -5.64
C GLU A 40 -6.37 3.99 -5.43
N VAL A 41 -5.12 3.60 -5.38
CA VAL A 41 -4.74 2.24 -4.99
C VAL A 41 -4.86 2.12 -3.46
N PRO A 42 -5.31 0.96 -2.94
CA PRO A 42 -5.25 0.69 -1.51
C PRO A 42 -3.83 0.86 -0.97
N GLY A 43 -3.72 1.38 0.24
CA GLY A 43 -2.44 1.58 0.89
C GLY A 43 -2.52 2.52 2.07
N GLY A 44 -1.57 2.37 2.98
CA GLY A 44 -1.53 3.14 4.21
C GLY A 44 -0.31 2.80 5.03
N HIS A 45 -0.28 3.35 6.24
CA HIS A 45 0.85 3.25 7.14
C HIS A 45 0.88 1.91 7.87
N ARG A 46 2.09 1.44 8.17
CA ARG A 46 2.28 0.30 9.06
C ARG A 46 1.88 0.68 10.49
N GLU A 47 1.08 -0.15 11.15
CA GLU A 47 0.76 0.02 12.57
C GLU A 47 1.77 -0.71 13.48
N ALA A 48 1.76 -0.35 14.77
CA ALA A 48 2.70 -0.93 15.73
C ALA A 48 2.46 -2.43 15.92
N GLY A 49 3.51 -3.23 15.69
CA GLY A 49 3.46 -4.68 15.85
C GLY A 49 3.04 -5.45 14.60
N GLU A 50 2.74 -4.76 13.48
CA GLU A 50 2.51 -5.38 12.18
C GLU A 50 3.82 -5.49 11.37
N THR A 51 3.93 -6.55 10.57
CA THR A 51 4.83 -6.62 9.41
C THR A 51 4.27 -5.77 8.27
N ILE A 52 5.12 -5.42 7.28
CA ILE A 52 4.63 -4.67 6.11
C ILE A 52 3.58 -5.44 5.31
N GLU A 53 3.65 -6.77 5.33
CA GLU A 53 2.68 -7.64 4.66
C GLU A 53 1.34 -7.67 5.39
N GLU A 54 1.34 -7.67 6.73
CA GLU A 54 0.11 -7.54 7.53
C GLU A 54 -0.56 -6.19 7.30
N ALA A 55 0.21 -5.10 7.30
CA ALA A 55 -0.28 -3.77 6.95
C ALA A 55 -0.89 -3.77 5.53
N ALA A 56 -0.21 -4.34 4.53
CA ALA A 56 -0.73 -4.42 3.17
C ALA A 56 -2.04 -5.21 3.06
N ASN A 57 -2.17 -6.30 3.81
CA ASN A 57 -3.39 -7.11 3.86
C ASN A 57 -4.55 -6.41 4.57
N ARG A 58 -4.27 -5.61 5.61
CA ARG A 58 -5.26 -4.79 6.31
C ARG A 58 -5.76 -3.65 5.42
N GLU A 59 -4.85 -2.86 4.85
CA GLU A 59 -5.14 -1.73 3.96
C GLU A 59 -5.89 -2.13 2.69
N LEU A 60 -5.69 -3.35 2.17
CA LEU A 60 -6.46 -3.86 1.04
C LEU A 60 -7.93 -4.17 1.40
N LYS A 61 -8.24 -4.42 2.68
CA LYS A 61 -9.58 -4.79 3.16
C LYS A 61 -10.38 -3.58 3.66
N GLU A 62 -9.70 -2.49 4.05
CA GLU A 62 -10.30 -1.23 4.50
C GLU A 62 -10.93 -0.43 3.33
#